data_AF-A0AA38TMA2-F1
#
_entry.id   AF-A0AA38TMA2-F1
#
_cell.length_a   1.000
_cell.length_b   1.000
_cell.length_c   1.000
_cell.angle_alpha   90.00
_cell.angle_beta   90.00
_cell.angle_gamma   90.00
#
_symmetry.space_group_name_H-M   'P 1'
#
loop_
_entity.id
_entity.type
_entity.pdbx_description
1 polymer ?
#
loop_
_entity_poly.entity_id
_entity_poly.type
_entity_poly.pdbx_seq_one_letter_code
_entity_poly.pdbx_strand_id
1 'polypeptide(L)'
;MATLSSSAVATMTGAVPTQATMVAPFTGLKSTVAFPTTKKAATDFSTLPSNGGRVQCMKVWPPLGLKKYETLSYLPPLSESSLAKEVDYLLRNKWVPCLEFELEHGFVYRENHRSPGYYDGRYWTMWKLPMFGCTDSAQVIKELEECKKEYPSAFIRIIGFDNVRQVQCISFIAYKPAGYN
;
A
#
# COMPACT_ATOMS: atom_id res chain seq x y z
N MET A 1 -36.10 31.08 -32.16
CA MET A 1 -36.15 29.63 -32.44
C MET A 1 -35.12 28.95 -31.57
N ALA A 2 -35.55 28.31 -30.48
CA ALA A 2 -34.69 27.56 -29.59
C ALA A 2 -34.45 26.16 -30.20
N THR A 3 -33.19 25.81 -30.44
CA THR A 3 -32.79 24.48 -30.91
C THR A 3 -32.54 23.59 -29.69
N LEU A 4 -33.50 22.72 -29.40
CA LEU A 4 -33.36 21.59 -28.49
C LEU A 4 -32.50 20.52 -29.20
N SER A 5 -31.25 20.38 -28.79
CA SER A 5 -30.39 19.28 -29.25
C SER A 5 -30.43 18.15 -28.22
N SER A 6 -31.06 17.04 -28.61
CA SER A 6 -31.26 15.83 -27.81
C SER A 6 -29.98 15.02 -27.72
N SER A 7 -29.46 14.80 -26.50
CA SER A 7 -28.35 13.89 -26.23
C SER A 7 -28.85 12.44 -26.17
N ALA A 8 -28.44 11.63 -27.15
CA ALA A 8 -28.67 10.19 -27.12
C ALA A 8 -27.71 9.53 -26.12
N VAL A 9 -28.26 8.82 -25.13
CA VAL A 9 -27.50 8.00 -24.17
C VAL A 9 -27.24 6.64 -24.82
N ALA A 10 -26.02 6.42 -25.31
CA ALA A 10 -25.58 5.10 -25.75
C ALA A 10 -25.07 4.30 -24.54
N THR A 11 -25.79 3.24 -24.17
CA THR A 11 -25.37 2.31 -23.12
C THR A 11 -24.23 1.44 -23.65
N MET A 12 -22.99 1.79 -23.32
CA MET A 12 -21.81 0.96 -23.61
C MET A 12 -21.77 -0.21 -22.62
N THR A 13 -22.34 -1.35 -22.97
CA THR A 13 -22.08 -2.63 -22.29
C THR A 13 -20.77 -3.22 -22.80
N GLY A 14 -19.66 -2.59 -22.38
CA GLY A 14 -18.32 -3.13 -22.62
C GLY A 14 -18.01 -4.21 -21.60
N ALA A 15 -18.29 -5.47 -21.93
CA ALA A 15 -17.78 -6.61 -21.18
C ALA A 15 -16.24 -6.60 -21.22
N VAL A 16 -15.60 -6.32 -20.08
CA VAL A 16 -14.15 -6.50 -19.92
C VAL A 16 -13.87 -7.99 -20.05
N PRO A 17 -13.00 -8.46 -20.97
CA PRO A 17 -12.57 -9.84 -20.96
C PRO A 17 -11.68 -10.04 -19.73
N THR A 18 -12.29 -10.50 -18.64
CA THR A 18 -11.53 -11.10 -17.54
C THR A 18 -10.98 -12.42 -18.08
N GLN A 19 -9.75 -12.39 -18.58
CA GLN A 19 -9.03 -13.60 -18.90
C GLN A 19 -8.68 -14.29 -17.58
N ALA A 20 -9.63 -15.06 -17.05
CA ALA A 20 -9.39 -15.94 -15.93
C ALA A 20 -8.30 -16.91 -16.35
N THR A 21 -7.07 -16.69 -15.87
CA THR A 21 -6.04 -17.72 -15.92
C THR A 21 -6.48 -18.80 -14.95
N MET A 22 -7.26 -19.76 -15.46
CA MET A 22 -7.72 -20.91 -14.70
C MET A 22 -6.50 -21.76 -14.36
N VAL A 23 -5.93 -21.53 -13.18
CA VAL A 23 -4.90 -22.43 -12.63
C VAL A 23 -5.64 -23.65 -12.10
N ALA A 24 -5.28 -24.83 -12.60
CA ALA A 24 -5.85 -26.09 -12.14
C ALA A 24 -5.73 -26.21 -10.61
N PRO A 25 -6.76 -26.73 -9.92
CA PRO A 25 -6.71 -26.91 -8.47
C PRO A 25 -5.55 -27.84 -8.11
N PHE A 26 -4.79 -27.45 -7.08
CA PHE A 26 -3.64 -28.21 -6.58
C PHE A 26 -4.13 -29.58 -6.09
N THR A 27 -3.88 -30.62 -6.89
CA THR A 27 -4.01 -32.01 -6.46
C THR A 27 -2.74 -32.32 -5.68
N GLY A 28 -2.85 -32.37 -4.35
CA GLY A 28 -1.71 -32.54 -3.46
C GLY A 28 -0.87 -33.79 -3.76
N LEU A 29 0.37 -33.81 -3.25
CA LEU A 29 1.25 -34.96 -3.35
C LEU A 29 0.61 -36.15 -2.60
N LYS A 30 0.16 -37.16 -3.34
CA LYS A 30 -0.28 -38.42 -2.71
C LYS A 30 0.96 -39.12 -2.15
N SER A 31 1.06 -39.19 -0.82
CA SER A 31 2.12 -39.93 -0.14
C SER A 31 1.89 -41.43 -0.33
N THR A 32 2.65 -42.06 -1.23
CA THR A 32 2.83 -43.51 -1.18
C THR A 32 3.95 -43.80 -0.19
N VAL A 33 3.58 -44.21 1.03
CA VAL A 33 4.53 -44.74 2.01
C VAL A 33 4.96 -46.14 1.52
N ALA A 34 6.05 -46.22 0.78
CA ALA A 34 6.71 -47.48 0.46
C ALA A 34 7.99 -47.59 1.31
N PHE A 35 8.01 -48.54 2.24
CA PHE A 35 9.20 -48.89 3.01
C PHE A 35 10.31 -49.42 2.09
N PRO A 36 11.60 -49.11 2.34
CA PRO A 36 12.68 -49.51 1.45
C PRO A 36 13.13 -50.93 1.78
N THR A 37 12.54 -51.93 1.13
CA THR A 37 13.17 -53.26 1.02
C THR A 37 13.28 -53.63 -0.44
N THR A 38 14.46 -53.34 -1.01
CA THR A 38 15.24 -54.12 -1.99
C THR A 38 16.09 -53.14 -2.80
N LYS A 39 17.40 -53.38 -2.82
CA LYS A 39 18.37 -52.64 -3.62
C LYS A 39 18.01 -52.84 -5.10
N LYS A 40 17.60 -51.78 -5.80
CA LYS A 40 17.60 -51.76 -7.27
C LYS A 40 18.82 -50.98 -7.77
N ALA A 41 19.47 -51.57 -8.77
CA ALA A 41 20.68 -51.09 -9.40
C ALA A 41 20.49 -49.70 -10.02
N ALA A 42 21.62 -49.00 -10.18
CA ALA A 42 21.73 -47.70 -10.82
C ALA A 42 21.08 -47.67 -12.21
N THR A 43 20.72 -46.45 -12.63
CA THR A 43 20.19 -46.01 -13.93
C THR A 43 18.72 -46.33 -14.21
N ASP A 44 17.83 -45.37 -13.92
CA ASP A 44 17.29 -44.50 -14.98
C ASP A 44 16.43 -43.37 -14.36
N PHE A 45 16.90 -42.12 -14.45
CA PHE A 45 16.15 -40.94 -13.98
C PHE A 45 15.19 -40.40 -15.05
N SER A 46 15.02 -41.11 -16.18
CA SER A 46 14.21 -40.69 -17.33
C SER A 46 12.72 -40.52 -17.04
N THR A 47 12.21 -41.06 -15.94
CA THR A 47 10.78 -41.00 -15.57
C THR A 47 10.55 -40.51 -14.15
N LEU A 48 11.12 -39.36 -13.79
CA LEU A 48 10.52 -38.58 -12.71
C LEU A 48 9.14 -38.09 -13.20
N PRO A 49 8.03 -38.34 -12.48
CA PRO A 49 6.76 -37.74 -12.80
C PRO A 49 6.88 -36.22 -12.59
N SER A 50 7.25 -35.53 -13.65
CA SER A 50 7.14 -34.07 -13.74
C SER A 50 5.67 -33.78 -13.99
N ASN A 51 5.02 -33.10 -13.04
CA ASN A 51 3.72 -32.49 -13.31
C ASN A 51 3.96 -31.52 -14.48
N GLY A 52 3.56 -31.91 -15.71
CA GLY A 52 3.90 -31.27 -16.99
C GLY A 52 3.41 -29.83 -17.17
N GLY A 53 2.93 -29.19 -16.10
CA GLY A 53 2.77 -27.75 -16.01
C GLY A 53 3.56 -27.25 -14.81
N ARG A 54 4.38 -26.21 -15.02
CA ARG A 54 4.92 -25.42 -13.90
C ARG A 54 3.74 -24.80 -13.14
N VAL A 55 3.17 -25.54 -12.18
CA VAL A 55 2.19 -25.00 -11.25
C VAL A 55 2.97 -24.05 -10.35
N GLN A 56 2.91 -22.75 -10.64
CA GLN A 56 3.43 -21.68 -9.78
C GLN A 56 2.54 -21.59 -8.52
N CYS A 57 2.57 -22.63 -7.68
CA CYS A 57 1.77 -22.70 -6.45
C CYS A 57 2.39 -21.90 -5.29
N MET A 58 3.65 -21.48 -5.42
CA MET A 58 4.36 -20.68 -4.44
C MET A 58 4.85 -19.39 -5.10
N LYS A 59 4.41 -18.25 -4.56
CA LYS A 59 4.93 -16.93 -4.94
C LYS A 59 6.02 -16.53 -3.94
N VAL A 60 7.10 -15.95 -4.44
CA VAL A 60 8.16 -15.38 -3.62
C VAL A 60 7.87 -13.90 -3.40
N TRP A 61 7.95 -13.42 -2.16
CA TRP A 61 7.79 -12.01 -1.86
C TRP A 61 8.94 -11.20 -2.48
N PRO A 62 8.68 -10.14 -3.26
CA PRO A 62 9.75 -9.40 -3.93
C PRO A 62 10.67 -8.69 -2.91
N PRO A 63 12.00 -8.90 -2.98
CA PRO A 63 12.95 -8.28 -2.06
C PRO A 63 13.32 -6.84 -2.41
N LEU A 64 12.98 -6.38 -3.64
CA LEU A 64 13.34 -5.07 -4.17
C LEU A 64 12.09 -4.34 -4.69
N GLY A 65 12.12 -3.00 -4.67
CA GLY A 65 11.05 -2.16 -5.20
C GLY A 65 9.76 -2.11 -4.37
N LEU A 66 9.76 -2.69 -3.16
CA LEU A 66 8.61 -2.76 -2.25
C LEU A 66 8.91 -2.16 -0.87
N LYS A 67 9.48 -0.95 -0.83
CA LYS A 67 9.60 -0.20 0.43
C LYS A 67 8.20 0.12 1.00
N LYS A 68 8.13 0.31 2.32
CA LYS A 68 6.88 0.46 3.08
C LYS A 68 6.90 1.72 3.93
N TYR A 69 5.71 2.15 4.32
CA TYR A 69 5.44 3.45 4.96
C TYR A 69 4.55 3.26 6.19
N GLU A 70 4.83 2.22 6.97
CA GLU A 70 4.05 1.84 8.16
C GLU A 70 2.57 1.53 7.86
N THR A 71 1.67 1.93 8.75
CA THR A 71 0.23 1.61 8.73
C THR A 71 -0.41 1.90 7.37
N LEU A 72 -1.25 0.98 6.90
CA LEU A 72 -1.94 0.98 5.60
C LEU A 72 -1.04 0.76 4.35
N SER A 73 0.29 0.81 4.44
CA SER A 73 1.19 0.73 3.27
C SER A 73 1.33 -0.64 2.59
N TYR A 74 0.70 -1.68 3.15
CA TYR A 74 0.56 -3.00 2.52
C TYR A 74 -0.73 -3.15 1.73
N LEU A 75 -1.69 -2.25 1.91
CA LEU A 75 -2.93 -2.23 1.15
C LEU A 75 -2.68 -1.61 -0.23
N PRO A 76 -3.61 -1.81 -1.18
CA PRO A 76 -3.63 -1.02 -2.41
C PRO A 76 -3.64 0.49 -2.10
N PRO A 77 -3.11 1.34 -3.00
CA PRO A 77 -3.16 2.79 -2.84
C PRO A 77 -4.58 3.28 -2.55
N LEU A 78 -4.72 4.11 -1.52
CA LEU A 78 -6.02 4.63 -1.11
C LEU A 78 -6.52 5.63 -2.16
N SER A 79 -7.78 5.48 -2.57
CA SER A 79 -8.47 6.53 -3.32
C SER A 79 -8.64 7.77 -2.44
N GLU A 80 -8.85 8.94 -3.05
CA GLU A 80 -9.16 10.19 -2.32
C GLU A 80 -10.35 10.01 -1.36
N SER A 81 -11.40 9.30 -1.79
CA SER A 81 -12.56 8.98 -0.96
C SER A 81 -12.24 8.05 0.21
N SER A 82 -11.27 7.16 0.08
CA SER A 82 -10.82 6.29 1.17
C SER A 82 -9.94 7.07 2.15
N LEU A 83 -9.08 7.94 1.63
CA LEU A 83 -8.24 8.83 2.42
C LEU A 83 -9.08 9.80 3.25
N ALA A 84 -10.14 10.37 2.67
CA ALA A 84 -11.12 11.18 3.40
C ALA A 84 -11.79 10.41 4.54
N LYS A 85 -12.12 9.12 4.37
CA LYS A 85 -12.68 8.28 5.44
C LYS A 85 -11.71 8.03 6.59
N GLU A 86 -10.42 7.90 6.32
CA GLU A 86 -9.38 7.78 7.36
C GLU A 86 -9.25 9.11 8.15
N VAL A 87 -9.36 10.25 7.46
CA VAL A 87 -9.43 11.57 8.11
C VAL A 87 -10.72 11.70 8.92
N ASP A 88 -11.88 11.28 8.41
CA ASP A 88 -13.12 11.30 9.17
C ASP A 88 -13.04 10.41 10.42
N TYR A 89 -12.34 9.28 10.35
CA TYR A 89 -12.05 8.44 11.51
C TYR A 89 -11.24 9.21 12.56
N LEU A 90 -10.16 9.87 12.15
CA LEU A 90 -9.36 10.73 13.02
C LEU A 90 -10.24 11.81 13.70
N LEU A 91 -11.07 12.51 12.93
CA LEU A 91 -11.94 13.58 13.43
C LEU A 91 -13.05 13.07 14.39
N ARG A 92 -13.63 11.89 14.12
CA ARG A 92 -14.61 11.25 15.01
C ARG A 92 -14.01 10.92 16.37
N ASN A 93 -12.73 10.54 16.41
CA ASN A 93 -11.99 10.28 17.65
C ASN A 93 -11.49 11.55 18.37
N LYS A 94 -11.82 12.75 17.86
CA LYS A 94 -11.38 14.04 18.42
C LYS A 94 -9.87 14.24 18.42
N TRP A 95 -9.17 13.58 17.51
CA TRP A 95 -7.75 13.82 17.28
C TRP A 95 -7.55 15.02 16.36
N VAL A 96 -6.40 15.68 16.49
CA VAL A 96 -6.06 16.86 15.69
C VAL A 96 -5.22 16.43 14.49
N PRO A 97 -5.70 16.61 13.24
CA PRO A 97 -4.95 16.22 12.05
C PRO A 97 -3.80 17.19 11.80
N CYS A 98 -2.71 16.67 11.24
CA CYS A 98 -1.56 17.43 10.78
C CYS A 98 -0.93 16.73 9.58
N LEU A 99 -0.29 17.50 8.70
CA LEU A 99 0.44 16.98 7.56
C LEU A 99 1.93 17.13 7.82
N GLU A 100 2.70 16.13 7.40
CA GLU A 100 4.15 16.19 7.37
C GLU A 100 4.65 15.75 6.00
N PHE A 101 5.75 16.34 5.55
CA PHE A 101 6.35 16.05 4.25
C PHE A 101 7.87 15.94 4.34
N GLU A 102 8.46 15.20 3.41
CA GLU A 102 9.89 14.93 3.35
C GLU A 102 10.36 14.82 1.90
N LEU A 103 11.47 15.50 1.58
CA LEU A 103 12.01 15.62 0.22
C LEU A 103 13.24 14.74 -0.01
N GLU A 104 14.05 14.54 1.02
CA GLU A 104 15.37 13.92 0.90
C GLU A 104 15.37 12.50 1.46
N HIS A 105 14.84 12.32 2.67
CA HIS A 105 14.99 11.09 3.45
C HIS A 105 13.65 10.44 3.80
N GLY A 106 12.95 9.91 2.79
CA GLY A 106 11.64 9.24 2.97
C GLY A 106 11.66 7.97 3.85
N PHE A 107 12.83 7.51 4.30
CA PHE A 107 12.99 6.33 5.15
C PHE A 107 14.01 6.59 6.27
N VAL A 108 13.82 5.88 7.37
CA VAL A 108 14.72 5.92 8.53
C VAL A 108 16.13 5.45 8.15
N TYR A 109 17.14 6.13 8.67
CA TYR A 109 18.56 5.81 8.49
C TYR A 109 19.35 6.04 9.80
N ARG A 110 20.67 5.82 9.78
CA ARG A 110 21.54 5.99 10.96
C ARG A 110 22.88 6.59 10.57
N GLU A 111 22.99 7.90 10.72
CA GLU A 111 24.20 8.69 10.47
C GLU A 111 24.79 9.18 11.79
N ASN A 112 23.99 9.82 12.64
CA ASN A 112 24.52 10.60 13.78
C ASN A 112 24.81 9.73 15.01
N HIS A 113 24.05 8.66 15.23
CA HIS A 113 24.28 7.78 16.37
C HIS A 113 23.75 6.35 16.16
N ARG A 114 24.28 5.39 16.95
CA ARG A 114 23.93 3.97 16.84
C ARG A 114 23.50 3.30 18.15
N SER A 115 23.19 4.06 19.21
CA SER A 115 22.61 3.51 20.44
C SER A 115 21.23 2.87 20.22
N PRO A 116 20.80 1.96 21.12
CA PRO A 116 19.44 1.46 21.14
C PRO A 116 18.40 2.59 21.15
N GLY A 117 17.37 2.48 20.31
CA GLY A 117 16.27 3.48 20.21
C GLY A 117 16.58 4.73 19.38
N TYR A 118 17.83 4.91 18.93
CA TYR A 118 18.21 6.05 18.10
C TYR A 118 18.20 5.72 16.60
N TYR A 119 17.46 6.53 15.84
CA TYR A 119 17.45 6.54 14.38
C TYR A 119 17.22 7.96 13.84
N ASP A 120 17.83 8.25 12.70
CA ASP A 120 17.65 9.49 11.93
C ASP A 120 16.51 9.32 10.91
N GLY A 121 15.93 10.42 10.42
CA GLY A 121 14.82 10.37 9.44
C GLY A 121 13.47 9.92 10.00
N ARG A 122 13.29 9.88 11.33
CA ARG A 122 11.97 9.65 11.96
C ARG A 122 11.05 10.87 11.83
N TYR A 123 11.61 12.05 12.05
CA TYR A 123 10.91 13.32 11.91
C TYR A 123 10.91 13.75 10.45
N TRP A 124 9.75 14.22 9.99
CA TRP A 124 9.55 14.88 8.71
C TRP A 124 9.19 16.35 8.97
N THR A 125 9.23 17.18 7.93
CA THR A 125 8.93 18.60 8.06
C THR A 125 7.42 18.81 8.19
N MET A 126 7.00 19.61 9.17
CA MET A 126 5.58 19.94 9.37
C MET A 126 5.06 20.85 8.25
N TRP A 127 3.91 20.51 7.67
CA TRP A 127 3.18 21.41 6.78
C TRP A 127 2.25 22.31 7.58
N LYS A 128 2.55 23.62 7.59
CA LYS A 128 1.84 24.63 8.40
C LYS A 128 1.81 24.23 9.89
N LEU A 129 0.63 23.99 10.44
CA LEU A 129 0.38 23.65 11.85
C LEU A 129 -0.69 22.56 11.96
N PRO A 130 -0.79 21.84 13.09
CA PRO A 130 -1.93 20.98 13.37
C PRO A 130 -3.24 21.75 13.24
N MET A 131 -4.22 21.16 12.57
CA MET A 131 -5.47 21.82 12.18
C MET A 131 -6.47 21.82 13.34
N PHE A 132 -6.16 22.56 14.41
CA PHE A 132 -7.00 22.67 15.60
C PHE A 132 -8.41 23.15 15.25
N GLY A 133 -9.42 22.46 15.80
CA GLY A 133 -10.83 22.79 15.53
C GLY A 133 -11.33 22.37 14.15
N CYS A 134 -10.52 21.70 13.33
CA CYS A 134 -10.97 21.12 12.06
C CYS A 134 -12.08 20.08 12.31
N THR A 135 -13.15 20.16 11.52
CA THR A 135 -14.32 19.27 11.62
C THR A 135 -14.72 18.67 10.28
N ASP A 136 -13.99 18.99 9.21
CA ASP A 136 -14.30 18.61 7.84
C ASP A 136 -13.04 18.04 7.17
N SER A 137 -13.12 16.78 6.74
CA SER A 137 -12.01 16.10 6.09
C SER A 137 -11.61 16.77 4.78
N ALA A 138 -12.54 17.43 4.07
CA ALA A 138 -12.23 18.14 2.84
C ALA A 138 -11.18 19.25 3.04
N GLN A 139 -11.12 19.87 4.23
CA GLN A 139 -10.08 20.86 4.55
C GLN A 139 -8.69 20.21 4.61
N VAL A 140 -8.59 19.02 5.20
CA VAL A 140 -7.32 18.27 5.29
C VAL A 140 -6.89 17.79 3.90
N ILE A 141 -7.84 17.32 3.08
CA ILE A 141 -7.56 16.94 1.69
C ILE A 141 -7.09 18.15 0.87
N LYS A 142 -7.71 19.32 1.06
CA LYS A 142 -7.27 20.54 0.38
C LYS A 142 -5.83 20.91 0.73
N GLU A 143 -5.46 20.83 2.01
CA GLU A 143 -4.09 21.07 2.46
C GLU A 143 -3.10 20.03 1.89
N LEU A 144 -3.53 18.78 1.74
CA LEU A 144 -2.74 17.75 1.05
C LEU A 144 -2.48 18.13 -0.40
N GLU A 145 -3.50 18.59 -1.14
CA GLU A 145 -3.33 19.01 -2.52
C GLU A 145 -2.47 20.28 -2.65
N GLU A 146 -2.57 21.24 -1.72
CA GLU A 146 -1.68 22.40 -1.67
C GLU A 146 -0.22 21.97 -1.43
N CYS A 147 0.03 21.08 -0.48
CA CYS A 147 1.37 20.55 -0.18
C CYS A 147 1.95 19.77 -1.38
N LYS A 148 1.14 18.92 -2.03
CA LYS A 148 1.53 18.19 -3.25
C LYS A 148 1.90 19.12 -4.40
N LYS A 149 1.17 20.23 -4.56
CA LYS A 149 1.41 21.20 -5.62
C LYS A 149 2.72 21.96 -5.39
N GLU A 150 2.99 22.36 -4.15
CA GLU A 150 4.22 23.07 -3.79
C GLU A 150 5.44 22.13 -3.83
N TYR A 151 5.29 20.90 -3.35
CA TYR A 151 6.35 19.90 -3.23
C TYR A 151 5.99 18.58 -3.95
N PRO A 152 5.97 18.57 -5.29
CA PRO A 152 5.55 17.39 -6.07
C PRO A 152 6.52 16.20 -5.97
N SER A 153 7.75 16.43 -5.50
CA SER A 153 8.74 15.38 -5.27
C SER A 153 8.79 14.87 -3.83
N ALA A 154 7.93 15.37 -2.92
CA ALA A 154 7.93 14.97 -1.52
C ALA A 154 7.08 13.72 -1.27
N PHE A 155 7.46 12.97 -0.23
CA PHE A 155 6.52 12.10 0.47
C PHE A 155 5.65 12.96 1.38
N ILE A 156 4.36 12.65 1.48
CA ILE A 156 3.45 13.37 2.38
C ILE A 156 2.63 12.35 3.17
N ARG A 157 2.61 12.51 4.48
CA ARG A 157 1.81 11.68 5.40
C ARG A 157 0.85 12.54 6.19
N ILE A 158 -0.29 11.96 6.55
CA ILE A 158 -1.23 12.54 7.49
C ILE A 158 -1.02 11.86 8.84
N ILE A 159 -0.95 12.68 9.88
CA ILE A 159 -0.82 12.25 11.26
C ILE A 159 -1.95 12.84 12.10
N GLY A 160 -2.21 12.24 13.26
CA GLY A 160 -3.23 12.72 14.19
C GLY A 160 -2.79 12.62 15.64
N PHE A 161 -3.00 13.71 16.37
CA PHE A 161 -2.60 13.83 17.77
C PHE A 161 -3.80 13.70 18.70
N ASP A 162 -3.65 12.90 19.74
CA ASP A 162 -4.56 12.83 20.88
C ASP A 162 -3.97 13.67 22.02
N ASN A 163 -4.58 14.81 22.30
CA ASN A 163 -4.14 15.71 23.35
C ASN A 163 -4.48 15.20 24.76
N VAL A 164 -5.44 14.28 24.90
CA VAL A 164 -5.78 13.66 26.19
C VAL A 164 -4.70 12.65 26.57
N ARG A 165 -4.30 11.79 25.62
CA ARG A 165 -3.25 10.78 25.84
C ARG A 165 -1.83 11.31 25.63
N GLN A 166 -1.68 12.50 25.04
CA GLN A 166 -0.40 13.13 24.68
C GLN A 166 0.44 12.27 23.72
N VAL A 167 -0.20 11.64 22.74
CA VAL A 167 0.47 10.78 21.76
C VAL A 167 -0.06 11.01 20.36
N GLN A 168 0.79 10.74 19.37
CA GLN A 168 0.34 10.59 17.99
C GLN A 168 -0.35 9.22 17.84
N CYS A 169 -1.64 9.23 17.52
CA CYS A 169 -2.46 8.02 17.46
C CYS A 169 -2.58 7.42 16.05
N ILE A 170 -2.26 8.21 15.02
CA ILE A 170 -2.36 7.78 13.64
C ILE A 170 -1.23 8.38 12.80
N SER A 171 -0.76 7.60 11.84
CA SER A 171 0.20 7.99 10.82
C SER A 171 0.00 7.07 9.61
N PHE A 172 -0.32 7.64 8.46
CA PHE A 172 -0.40 6.90 7.19
C PHE A 172 0.06 7.78 6.03
N ILE A 173 0.65 7.14 5.03
CA ILE A 173 1.11 7.82 3.81
C ILE A 173 -0.11 8.30 2.99
N ALA A 174 -0.07 9.55 2.56
CA ALA A 174 -1.15 10.18 1.79
C ALA A 174 -0.72 10.47 0.33
N TYR A 175 0.56 10.72 0.11
CA TYR A 175 1.13 10.92 -1.22
C TYR A 175 2.57 10.39 -1.28
N LYS A 176 2.94 9.89 -2.46
CA LYS A 176 4.29 9.43 -2.78
C LYS A 176 4.72 10.07 -4.10
N PRO A 177 5.99 10.50 -4.22
CA PRO A 177 6.50 11.04 -5.46
C PRO A 177 6.65 9.95 -6.53
N ALA A 178 6.77 10.36 -7.79
CA ALA A 178 6.94 9.43 -8.90
C ALA A 178 8.19 8.55 -8.70
N GLY A 179 8.09 7.27 -9.11
CA GLY A 179 9.17 6.29 -8.93
C GLY A 179 9.11 5.52 -7.60
N TYR A 180 8.16 5.85 -6.72
CA TYR A 180 7.93 5.11 -5.48
C TYR A 180 6.56 4.43 -5.49
N ASN A 181 6.57 3.11 -5.32
CA ASN A 181 5.36 2.27 -5.29
C ASN A 181 4.63 2.28 -3.96
#